data_AF-A0A6I5WU20-F1
#
_entry.id   AF-A0A6I5WU20-F1
#
_cell.length_a   1.000
_cell.length_b   1.000
_cell.length_c   1.000
_cell.angle_alpha   90.00
_cell.angle_beta   90.00
_cell.angle_gamma   90.00
#
_symmetry.space_group_name_H-M   'P 1'
#
loop_
_entity.id
_entity.type
_entity.pdbx_description
1 polymer ?
#
loop_
_entity_poly.entity_id
_entity_poly.type
_entity_poly.pdbx_seq_one_letter_code
_entity_poly.pdbx_strand_id
1 'polypeptide(L)'
;MTAPRILLIVGGGIAAYKACELVRLIKKGGGEVVCVLTHGGSQFVTPMTLAALSENAVHTSLWDLKDEVEIGHIQLSRQADLVVVCPASADLLAKMAAGVADDLATTLLLATDKQVLAVPAMNVKMWEHPATRRNIAELTNLGILVLDPDHGPMACGEFGPGRLPEPATIWRAIGEVLDLPSASPELPGLDADFGSDAGEGLGGLSANLIARAPRDEAGLPIVEEEPAPGEPQLAPAPLPIDPNAPPILVKKGKAKAAPPTDPDAIPNADRHALHLETPPPLETPAEPLADPLEGQPDFADGAPRPLHGKHILITAGPTHEPIDPVRYIANRSSGRQGYAIAAAAAAAGARVTLVSGPVTLATPPGVERIDVETAREMAEAVTATLPVDVAIMVAAVADWRTRDFAAEKMKKRGSAPPALVLEENPDILASLATGRKRPKLVVGFAAETQDVVANAQEKLKRKAADWIVANDVSGDVMGGADNRIHLVTKKGVEDWAPMPKEQVARHLIERIADAFA
;
A
#
# COMPACT_ATOMS: atom_id res chain seq x y z
N MET A 1 -28.41 20.62 -18.57
CA MET A 1 -27.17 21.05 -17.87
C MET A 1 -26.20 19.89 -17.92
N THR A 2 -24.92 20.17 -18.14
CA THR A 2 -23.86 19.15 -18.04
C THR A 2 -23.79 18.64 -16.61
N ALA A 3 -23.59 17.33 -16.44
CA ALA A 3 -23.43 16.72 -15.12
C ALA A 3 -22.23 17.36 -14.39
N PRO A 4 -22.37 17.79 -13.13
CA PRO A 4 -21.26 18.37 -12.38
C PRO A 4 -20.16 17.33 -12.18
N ARG A 5 -18.91 17.70 -12.44
CA ARG A 5 -17.74 16.84 -12.29
C ARG A 5 -16.99 17.19 -11.02
N ILE A 6 -16.95 16.24 -10.09
CA ILE A 6 -16.36 16.43 -8.77
C ILE A 6 -15.10 15.57 -8.65
N LEU A 7 -13.97 16.22 -8.33
CA LEU A 7 -12.76 15.51 -7.92
C LEU A 7 -12.77 15.39 -6.39
N LEU A 8 -13.01 14.18 -5.89
CA LEU A 8 -13.11 13.90 -4.45
C LEU A 8 -11.79 13.37 -3.91
N ILE A 9 -11.07 14.20 -3.16
CA ILE A 9 -9.89 13.81 -2.39
C ILE A 9 -10.34 13.26 -1.03
N VAL A 10 -10.04 11.99 -0.77
CA VAL A 10 -10.40 11.31 0.48
C VAL A 10 -9.18 11.26 1.41
N GLY A 11 -9.20 12.09 2.45
CA GLY A 11 -8.15 12.17 3.47
C GLY A 11 -8.23 11.07 4.53
N GLY A 12 -7.23 11.02 5.40
CA GLY A 12 -7.13 10.04 6.48
C GLY A 12 -7.89 10.43 7.75
N GLY A 13 -8.79 9.56 8.20
CA GLY A 13 -9.49 9.70 9.46
C GLY A 13 -10.67 8.74 9.57
N ILE A 14 -11.17 8.50 10.80
CA ILE A 14 -12.27 7.56 11.05
C ILE A 14 -13.52 7.88 10.22
N ALA A 15 -13.75 9.15 9.87
CA ALA A 15 -14.90 9.57 9.07
C ALA A 15 -14.77 9.27 7.56
N ALA A 16 -13.65 8.72 7.08
CA ALA A 16 -13.44 8.44 5.66
C ALA A 16 -14.49 7.50 5.05
N TYR A 17 -15.07 6.57 5.83
CA TYR A 17 -16.16 5.72 5.34
C TYR A 17 -17.41 6.51 4.91
N LYS A 18 -17.63 7.71 5.47
CA LYS A 18 -18.75 8.58 5.06
C LYS A 18 -18.56 9.16 3.65
N ALA A 19 -17.33 9.18 3.13
CA ALA A 19 -17.07 9.57 1.75
C ALA A 19 -17.75 8.60 0.75
N CYS A 20 -17.93 7.33 1.11
CA CYS A 20 -18.68 6.36 0.31
C CYS A 20 -20.14 6.78 0.11
N GLU A 21 -20.80 7.26 1.17
CA GLU A 21 -22.18 7.75 1.08
C GLU A 21 -22.26 9.07 0.31
N LEU A 22 -21.27 9.96 0.49
CA LEU A 22 -21.16 11.19 -0.32
C LEU A 22 -21.07 10.88 -1.83
N VAL A 23 -20.23 9.91 -2.23
CA VAL A 23 -20.13 9.44 -3.62
C VAL A 23 -21.49 8.99 -4.16
N ARG A 24 -22.24 8.21 -3.36
CA ARG A 24 -23.59 7.76 -3.74
C ARG A 24 -24.57 8.91 -3.91
N LEU A 25 -24.54 9.90 -3.03
CA LEU A 25 -25.40 11.08 -3.11
C LEU A 25 -25.09 11.93 -4.34
N ILE A 26 -23.80 12.13 -4.65
CA ILE A 26 -23.36 12.84 -5.86
C ILE A 26 -23.88 12.12 -7.11
N LYS A 27 -23.67 10.80 -7.21
CA LYS A 27 -24.13 10.00 -8.35
C LYS A 27 -25.66 10.01 -8.48
N LYS A 28 -26.38 9.89 -7.37
CA LYS A 28 -27.85 9.99 -7.34
C LYS A 28 -28.34 11.38 -7.75
N GLY A 29 -27.58 12.42 -7.44
CA GLY A 29 -27.80 13.80 -7.90
C GLY A 29 -27.46 14.05 -9.38
N GLY A 30 -27.01 13.01 -10.11
CA GLY A 30 -26.64 13.10 -11.52
C GLY A 30 -25.24 13.67 -11.76
N GLY A 31 -24.40 13.79 -10.73
CA GLY A 31 -23.01 14.22 -10.85
C GLY A 31 -22.05 13.08 -11.19
N GLU A 32 -20.93 13.43 -11.81
CA GLU A 32 -19.79 12.56 -12.01
C GLU A 32 -18.79 12.78 -10.88
N VAL A 33 -18.19 11.70 -10.36
CA VAL A 33 -17.19 11.80 -9.30
C VAL A 33 -15.98 10.93 -9.62
N VAL A 34 -14.80 11.52 -9.56
CA VAL A 34 -13.51 10.83 -9.66
C VAL A 34 -12.84 10.96 -8.30
N CYS A 35 -12.38 9.84 -7.74
CA CYS A 35 -11.81 9.84 -6.39
C CYS A 35 -10.28 9.79 -6.44
N VAL A 36 -9.66 10.60 -5.59
CA VAL A 36 -8.24 10.52 -5.25
C VAL A 36 -8.15 10.08 -3.80
N LEU A 37 -7.57 8.92 -3.55
CA LEU A 37 -7.50 8.34 -2.21
C LEU A 37 -6.09 8.51 -1.66
N THR A 38 -5.97 9.30 -0.58
CA THR A 38 -4.69 9.48 0.13
C THR A 38 -4.25 8.18 0.81
N HIS A 39 -2.95 8.07 1.11
CA HIS A 39 -2.43 6.94 1.90
C HIS A 39 -3.11 6.80 3.27
N GLY A 40 -3.42 7.94 3.92
CA GLY A 40 -4.18 7.95 5.18
C GLY A 40 -5.61 7.48 4.99
N GLY A 41 -6.29 7.93 3.93
CA GLY A 41 -7.65 7.51 3.59
C GLY A 41 -7.76 6.02 3.27
N SER A 42 -6.73 5.44 2.63
CA SER A 42 -6.72 4.03 2.26
C SER A 42 -6.68 3.06 3.46
N GLN A 43 -6.37 3.55 4.66
CA GLN A 43 -6.45 2.76 5.89
C GLN A 43 -7.89 2.54 6.35
N PHE A 44 -8.86 3.31 5.84
CA PHE A 44 -10.26 3.29 6.27
C PHE A 44 -11.22 2.86 5.16
N VAL A 45 -10.92 3.20 3.91
CA VAL A 45 -11.74 2.85 2.75
C VAL A 45 -10.83 2.34 1.64
N THR A 46 -11.26 1.30 0.91
CA THR A 46 -10.44 0.74 -0.17
C THR A 46 -10.67 1.47 -1.50
N PRO A 47 -9.66 1.53 -2.39
CA PRO A 47 -9.83 2.02 -3.75
C PRO A 47 -10.96 1.30 -4.50
N MET A 48 -11.10 -0.02 -4.30
CA MET A 48 -12.14 -0.84 -4.94
C MET A 48 -13.55 -0.38 -4.55
N THR A 49 -13.76 -0.07 -3.26
CA THR A 49 -15.06 0.43 -2.77
C THR A 49 -15.41 1.75 -3.46
N LEU A 50 -14.47 2.69 -3.52
CA LEU A 50 -14.70 3.99 -4.17
C LEU A 50 -14.89 3.85 -5.68
N ALA A 51 -14.16 2.95 -6.34
CA ALA A 51 -14.29 2.68 -7.78
C ALA A 51 -15.67 2.11 -8.11
N ALA A 52 -16.14 1.14 -7.33
CA ALA A 52 -17.46 0.53 -7.52
C ALA A 52 -18.61 1.54 -7.32
N LEU A 53 -18.48 2.47 -6.36
CA LEU A 53 -19.52 3.46 -6.07
C LEU A 53 -19.50 4.65 -7.04
N SER A 54 -18.31 5.07 -7.47
CA SER A 54 -18.15 6.19 -8.42
C SER A 54 -18.38 5.77 -9.87
N GLU A 55 -18.19 4.48 -10.17
CA GLU A 55 -18.09 3.92 -11.53
C GLU A 55 -16.93 4.53 -12.33
N ASN A 56 -15.91 5.04 -11.63
CA ASN A 56 -14.71 5.64 -12.21
C ASN A 56 -13.44 5.03 -11.61
N ALA A 57 -12.31 5.25 -12.26
CA ALA A 57 -11.02 4.91 -11.69
C ALA A 57 -10.75 5.72 -10.41
N VAL A 58 -10.06 5.10 -9.46
CA VAL A 58 -9.61 5.75 -8.23
C VAL A 58 -8.11 5.88 -8.31
N HIS A 59 -7.60 7.08 -8.05
CA HIS A 59 -6.18 7.39 -8.15
C HIS A 59 -5.56 7.45 -6.76
N THR A 60 -4.46 6.73 -6.56
CA THR A 60 -3.81 6.57 -5.24
C THR A 60 -2.39 7.13 -5.19
N SER A 61 -1.74 7.28 -6.34
CA SER A 61 -0.34 7.67 -6.44
C SER A 61 -0.10 8.57 -7.64
N LEU A 62 0.92 9.45 -7.53
CA LEU A 62 1.41 10.26 -8.66
C LEU A 62 1.82 9.37 -9.85
N TRP A 63 2.28 8.16 -9.54
CA TRP A 63 2.84 7.19 -10.47
C TRP A 63 1.80 6.24 -11.09
N ASP A 64 0.54 6.28 -10.63
CA ASP A 64 -0.55 5.41 -11.15
C ASP A 64 -1.22 5.98 -12.41
N LEU A 65 -0.82 7.18 -12.84
CA LEU A 65 -1.33 7.84 -14.03
C LEU A 65 -0.69 7.16 -15.24
N LYS A 66 -1.42 6.23 -15.86
CA LYS A 66 -0.96 5.33 -16.94
C LYS A 66 -0.35 6.01 -18.18
N ASP A 67 -0.43 7.33 -18.27
CA ASP A 67 0.13 8.14 -19.34
C ASP A 67 0.86 9.36 -18.75
N GLU A 68 2.05 9.21 -18.14
CA GLU A 68 2.92 10.35 -17.74
C GLU A 68 3.32 11.27 -18.92
N VAL A 69 3.06 10.84 -20.15
CA VAL A 69 3.21 11.65 -21.36
C VAL A 69 2.18 12.79 -21.42
N GLU A 70 1.02 12.62 -20.78
CA GLU A 70 0.07 13.68 -20.46
C GLU A 70 0.18 14.00 -18.95
N ILE A 71 0.26 15.27 -18.58
CA ILE A 71 0.49 15.68 -17.18
C ILE A 71 -0.78 15.38 -16.34
N GLY A 72 -0.91 14.13 -15.86
CA GLY A 72 -2.18 13.58 -15.39
C GLY A 72 -2.75 14.24 -14.12
N HIS A 73 -1.90 14.77 -13.22
CA HIS A 73 -2.39 15.56 -12.08
C HIS A 73 -3.05 16.87 -12.54
N ILE A 74 -2.46 17.56 -13.53
CA ILE A 74 -3.08 18.76 -14.11
C ILE A 74 -4.38 18.40 -14.84
N GLN A 75 -4.42 17.27 -15.54
CA GLN A 75 -5.60 16.85 -16.30
C GLN A 75 -6.78 16.48 -15.38
N LEU A 76 -6.55 15.75 -14.28
CA LEU A 76 -7.58 15.42 -13.30
C LEU A 76 -8.22 16.65 -12.67
N SER A 77 -7.40 17.65 -12.29
CA SER A 77 -7.91 18.93 -11.79
C SER A 77 -8.70 19.68 -12.86
N ARG A 78 -8.18 19.79 -14.09
CA ARG A 78 -8.84 20.53 -15.18
C ARG A 78 -10.20 19.96 -15.58
N GLN A 79 -10.39 18.65 -15.46
CA GLN A 79 -11.64 17.96 -15.79
C GLN A 79 -12.74 18.17 -14.75
N ALA A 80 -12.39 18.60 -13.54
CA ALA A 80 -13.34 18.86 -12.47
C ALA A 80 -13.92 20.27 -12.56
N ASP A 81 -15.18 20.41 -12.17
CA ASP A 81 -15.84 21.68 -11.91
C ASP A 81 -15.58 22.13 -10.46
N LEU A 82 -15.40 21.17 -9.53
CA LEU A 82 -15.10 21.40 -8.11
C LEU A 82 -14.15 20.32 -7.58
N VAL A 83 -13.17 20.73 -6.77
CA VAL A 83 -12.35 19.82 -5.96
C VAL A 83 -12.88 19.79 -4.54
N VAL A 84 -13.18 18.60 -4.02
CA VAL A 84 -13.70 18.41 -2.66
C VAL A 84 -12.70 17.58 -1.85
N VAL A 85 -12.30 18.07 -0.68
CA VAL A 85 -11.43 17.35 0.25
C VAL A 85 -12.27 16.86 1.43
N CYS A 86 -12.58 15.57 1.47
CA CYS A 86 -13.50 15.00 2.46
C CYS A 86 -13.15 13.54 2.84
N PRO A 87 -12.77 13.27 4.09
CA PRO A 87 -12.49 14.24 5.16
C PRO A 87 -11.19 15.00 4.88
N ALA A 88 -11.15 16.29 5.20
CA ALA A 88 -9.92 17.07 5.28
C ALA A 88 -9.31 16.90 6.67
N SER A 89 -8.32 16.02 6.80
CA SER A 89 -7.61 15.82 8.06
C SER A 89 -6.78 17.04 8.44
N ALA A 90 -6.41 17.18 9.72
CA ALA A 90 -5.54 18.28 10.15
C ALA A 90 -4.18 18.28 9.43
N ASP A 91 -3.65 17.09 9.14
CA ASP A 91 -2.42 16.91 8.36
C ASP A 91 -2.58 17.45 6.94
N LEU A 92 -3.67 17.08 6.26
CA LEU A 92 -3.92 17.53 4.89
C LEU A 92 -4.12 19.05 4.82
N LEU A 93 -4.86 19.63 5.77
CA LEU A 93 -5.02 21.08 5.89
C LEU A 93 -3.69 21.79 6.16
N ALA A 94 -2.82 21.21 6.99
CA ALA A 94 -1.49 21.76 7.26
C ALA A 94 -0.59 21.74 6.02
N LYS A 95 -0.60 20.63 5.27
CA LYS A 95 0.14 20.52 4.00
C LYS A 95 -0.38 21.50 2.96
N MET A 96 -1.70 21.63 2.83
CA MET A 96 -2.33 22.62 1.94
C MET A 96 -1.89 24.05 2.29
N ALA A 97 -1.95 24.44 3.56
CA ALA A 97 -1.58 25.79 4.00
C ALA A 97 -0.09 26.07 3.78
N ALA A 98 0.77 25.07 3.99
CA ALA A 98 2.22 25.18 3.80
C ALA A 98 2.68 25.04 2.34
N GLY A 99 1.78 24.69 1.41
CA GLY A 99 2.15 24.43 0.00
C GLY A 99 3.00 23.17 -0.20
N VAL A 100 2.87 22.17 0.68
CA VAL A 100 3.56 20.88 0.52
C VAL A 100 2.86 20.07 -0.58
N ALA A 101 3.63 19.52 -1.52
CA ALA A 101 3.14 18.70 -2.65
C ALA A 101 3.97 17.41 -2.75
N ASP A 102 3.78 16.52 -1.77
CA ASP A 102 4.53 15.27 -1.58
C ASP A 102 3.77 14.00 -1.99
N ASP A 103 2.48 14.11 -2.31
CA ASP A 103 1.64 13.03 -2.84
C ASP A 103 0.69 13.54 -3.93
N LEU A 104 -0.10 12.64 -4.53
CA LEU A 104 -1.03 12.99 -5.61
C LEU A 104 -2.06 14.04 -5.17
N ALA A 105 -2.64 13.88 -3.98
CA ALA A 105 -3.68 14.76 -3.49
C ALA A 105 -3.14 16.17 -3.21
N THR A 106 -2.00 16.26 -2.53
CA THR A 106 -1.37 17.54 -2.20
C THR A 106 -0.82 18.26 -3.43
N THR A 107 -0.26 17.51 -4.39
CA THR A 107 0.15 18.04 -5.70
C THR A 107 -1.04 18.57 -6.50
N LEU A 108 -2.17 17.86 -6.52
CA LEU A 108 -3.40 18.31 -7.17
C LEU A 108 -3.92 19.61 -6.56
N LEU A 109 -3.91 19.70 -5.23
CA LEU A 109 -4.38 20.88 -4.50
C LEU A 109 -3.48 22.10 -4.74
N LEU A 110 -2.18 21.90 -4.94
CA LEU A 110 -1.26 22.98 -5.29
C LEU A 110 -1.39 23.40 -6.76
N ALA A 111 -1.70 22.46 -7.66
CA ALA A 111 -1.74 22.69 -9.11
C ALA A 111 -3.11 23.15 -9.65
N THR A 112 -4.18 23.03 -8.86
CA THR A 112 -5.55 23.29 -9.33
C THR A 112 -5.87 24.77 -9.46
N ASP A 113 -6.55 25.14 -10.55
CA ASP A 113 -7.19 26.45 -10.74
C ASP A 113 -8.70 26.43 -10.42
N LYS A 114 -9.23 25.25 -10.07
CA LYS A 114 -10.63 25.04 -9.69
C LYS A 114 -10.89 25.45 -8.25
N GLN A 115 -12.15 25.81 -7.97
CA GLN A 115 -12.60 26.02 -6.60
C GLN A 115 -12.36 24.76 -5.76
N VAL A 116 -11.85 24.95 -4.54
CA VAL A 116 -11.65 23.88 -3.57
C VAL A 116 -12.64 24.06 -2.41
N LEU A 117 -13.30 22.96 -2.03
CA LEU A 117 -14.11 22.83 -0.82
C LEU A 117 -13.46 21.83 0.13
N ALA A 118 -12.92 22.30 1.24
CA ALA A 118 -12.39 21.46 2.31
C ALA A 118 -13.48 21.17 3.36
N VAL A 119 -13.60 19.91 3.78
CA VAL A 119 -14.57 19.45 4.78
C VAL A 119 -13.81 18.82 5.95
N PRO A 120 -13.41 19.61 6.97
CA PRO A 120 -12.59 19.14 8.06
C PRO A 120 -13.26 18.07 8.92
N ALA A 121 -12.48 17.09 9.36
CA ALA A 121 -12.91 16.13 10.36
C ALA A 121 -11.73 15.67 11.23
N MET A 122 -11.81 15.91 12.53
CA MET A 122 -10.76 15.62 13.50
C MET A 122 -11.30 15.68 14.93
N ASN A 123 -10.47 15.25 15.88
CA ASN A 123 -10.77 15.43 17.30
C ASN A 123 -10.91 16.93 17.68
N VAL A 124 -11.73 17.24 18.68
CA VAL A 124 -12.00 18.64 19.11
C VAL A 124 -10.73 19.39 19.52
N LYS A 125 -9.79 18.75 20.22
CA LYS A 125 -8.51 19.37 20.57
C LYS A 125 -7.66 19.69 19.35
N MET A 126 -7.71 18.84 18.33
CA MET A 126 -7.04 19.13 17.06
C MET A 126 -7.71 20.29 16.32
N TRP A 127 -9.04 20.37 16.35
CA TRP A 127 -9.80 21.45 15.72
C TRP A 127 -9.54 22.81 16.38
N GLU A 128 -9.56 22.84 17.72
CA GLU A 128 -9.32 24.03 18.53
C GLU A 128 -7.84 24.45 18.54
N HIS A 129 -6.93 23.56 18.11
CA HIS A 129 -5.49 23.83 18.16
C HIS A 129 -5.12 25.08 17.35
N PRO A 130 -4.30 26.01 17.90
CA PRO A 130 -3.95 27.25 17.21
C PRO A 130 -3.36 27.06 15.81
N ALA A 131 -2.57 25.99 15.60
CA ALA A 131 -2.02 25.68 14.28
C ALA A 131 -3.13 25.35 13.27
N THR A 132 -4.12 24.55 13.65
CA THR A 132 -5.25 24.20 12.78
C THR A 132 -6.10 25.43 12.46
N ARG A 133 -6.41 26.24 13.47
CA ARG A 133 -7.16 27.50 13.29
C ARG A 133 -6.42 28.49 12.38
N ARG A 134 -5.09 28.60 12.54
CA ARG A 134 -4.23 29.41 11.66
C ARG A 134 -4.27 28.89 10.22
N ASN A 135 -4.10 27.58 10.01
CA ASN A 135 -4.14 26.98 8.68
C ASN A 135 -5.50 27.19 8.00
N ILE A 136 -6.61 27.01 8.73
CA ILE A 136 -7.95 27.26 8.19
C ILE A 136 -8.11 28.72 7.77
N ALA A 137 -7.72 29.66 8.63
CA ALA A 137 -7.79 31.08 8.30
C ALA A 137 -6.94 31.44 7.07
N GLU A 138 -5.74 30.87 6.96
CA GLU A 138 -4.86 31.02 5.80
C GLU A 138 -5.48 30.45 4.52
N LEU A 139 -6.03 29.25 4.56
CA LEU A 139 -6.72 28.63 3.42
C LEU A 139 -7.94 29.45 2.99
N THR A 140 -8.74 29.94 3.95
CA THR A 140 -9.88 30.82 3.64
C THR A 140 -9.42 32.14 3.00
N ASN A 141 -8.31 32.73 3.47
CA ASN A 141 -7.73 33.94 2.84
C ASN A 141 -7.24 33.67 1.41
N LEU A 142 -6.82 32.44 1.10
CA LEU A 142 -6.46 32.00 -0.25
C LEU A 142 -7.68 31.65 -1.13
N GLY A 143 -8.91 31.86 -0.63
CA GLY A 143 -10.14 31.62 -1.38
C GLY A 143 -10.63 30.18 -1.37
N ILE A 144 -10.05 29.31 -0.52
CA ILE A 144 -10.53 27.94 -0.33
C ILE A 144 -11.77 27.98 0.57
N LEU A 145 -12.84 27.33 0.13
CA LEU A 145 -14.06 27.18 0.91
C LEU A 145 -13.84 26.12 1.98
N VAL A 146 -14.23 26.40 3.22
CA VAL A 146 -14.13 25.46 4.33
C VAL A 146 -15.51 25.28 4.93
N LEU A 147 -16.02 24.05 4.92
CA LEU A 147 -17.28 23.71 5.57
C LEU A 147 -17.01 23.40 7.03
N ASP A 148 -17.60 24.17 7.96
CA ASP A 148 -17.39 23.93 9.39
C ASP A 148 -17.85 22.51 9.81
N PRO A 149 -17.13 21.85 10.73
CA PRO A 149 -17.50 20.54 11.22
C PRO A 149 -18.73 20.60 12.13
N ASP A 150 -19.45 19.48 12.20
CA ASP A 150 -20.56 19.31 13.13
C ASP A 150 -20.06 19.31 14.59
N HIS A 151 -20.94 19.74 15.49
CA HIS A 151 -20.82 19.51 16.92
C HIS A 151 -21.45 18.17 17.30
N GLY A 152 -20.75 17.36 18.09
CA GLY A 152 -21.33 16.13 18.62
C GLY A 152 -20.34 15.23 19.34
N PRO A 153 -20.79 14.02 19.77
CA PRO A 153 -19.90 13.02 20.34
C PRO A 153 -18.96 12.46 19.27
N MET A 154 -17.70 12.29 19.64
CA MET A 154 -16.64 11.77 18.77
C MET A 154 -16.27 10.33 19.13
N ALA A 155 -15.63 9.63 18.19
CA ALA A 155 -15.19 8.24 18.39
C ALA A 155 -14.22 8.05 19.58
N CYS A 156 -13.53 9.11 20.00
CA CYS A 156 -12.62 9.12 21.15
C CYS A 156 -13.30 9.42 22.50
N GLY A 157 -14.63 9.57 22.53
CA GLY A 157 -15.40 9.86 23.77
C GLY A 157 -15.46 11.33 24.17
N GLU A 158 -14.90 12.25 23.37
CA GLU A 158 -15.00 13.69 23.57
C GLU A 158 -16.25 14.26 22.88
N PHE A 159 -16.72 15.42 23.34
CA PHE A 159 -17.86 16.14 22.76
C PHE A 159 -17.44 17.56 22.37
N GLY A 160 -17.74 17.96 21.13
CA GLY A 160 -17.35 19.29 20.64
C GLY A 160 -17.40 19.39 19.11
N PRO A 161 -16.88 20.50 18.56
CA PRO A 161 -16.73 20.69 17.12
C PRO A 161 -15.59 19.82 16.58
N GLY A 162 -15.76 19.26 15.38
CA GLY A 162 -14.73 18.45 14.70
C GLY A 162 -15.27 17.18 14.02
N ARG A 163 -16.54 16.85 14.26
CA ARG A 163 -17.22 15.72 13.60
C ARG A 163 -17.46 16.08 12.13
N LEU A 164 -17.18 15.13 11.22
CA LEU A 164 -17.49 15.34 9.81
C LEU A 164 -18.99 15.62 9.63
N PRO A 165 -19.38 16.69 8.91
CA PRO A 165 -20.77 16.95 8.56
C PRO A 165 -21.44 15.74 7.89
N GLU A 166 -22.75 15.59 8.07
CA GLU A 166 -23.44 14.50 7.38
C GLU A 166 -23.32 14.62 5.85
N PRO A 167 -23.15 13.50 5.12
CA PRO A 167 -22.95 13.52 3.67
C PRO A 167 -23.99 14.32 2.88
N ALA A 168 -25.24 14.35 3.35
CA ALA A 168 -26.30 15.17 2.75
C ALA A 168 -26.05 16.68 2.89
N THR A 169 -25.46 17.12 4.01
CA THR A 169 -25.05 18.52 4.22
C THR A 169 -23.89 18.88 3.31
N ILE A 170 -22.92 17.97 3.17
CA ILE A 170 -21.78 18.17 2.25
C ILE A 170 -22.27 18.26 0.80
N TRP A 171 -23.20 17.38 0.39
CA TRP A 171 -23.80 17.44 -0.95
C TRP A 171 -24.55 18.75 -1.20
N ARG A 172 -25.28 19.26 -0.20
CA ARG A 172 -25.94 20.57 -0.30
C ARG A 172 -24.93 21.70 -0.50
N ALA A 173 -23.85 21.71 0.27
CA ALA A 173 -22.78 22.70 0.13
C ALA A 173 -22.12 22.63 -1.27
N ILE A 174 -21.88 21.42 -1.80
CA ILE A 174 -21.41 21.24 -3.18
C ILE A 174 -22.39 21.83 -4.18
N GLY A 175 -23.70 21.60 -3.99
CA GLY A 175 -24.75 22.16 -4.84
C GLY A 175 -24.81 23.68 -4.81
N GLU A 176 -24.60 24.30 -3.64
CA GLU A 176 -24.54 25.76 -3.49
C GLU A 176 -23.32 26.35 -4.23
N VAL A 177 -22.15 25.70 -4.14
CA VAL A 177 -20.93 26.15 -4.82
C VAL A 177 -21.04 26.02 -6.35
N LEU A 178 -21.73 24.99 -6.84
CA LEU A 178 -21.91 24.70 -8.26
C LEU A 178 -23.20 25.29 -8.86
N ASP A 179 -23.97 26.05 -8.07
CA ASP A 179 -25.29 26.59 -8.45
C ASP A 179 -26.24 25.52 -9.04
N LEU A 180 -26.25 24.33 -8.42
CA LEU A 180 -27.12 23.24 -8.81
C LEU A 180 -28.55 23.52 -8.32
N PRO A 181 -29.58 23.22 -9.13
CA PRO A 181 -30.97 23.37 -8.70
C PRO A 181 -31.19 22.53 -7.44
N SER A 182 -31.75 23.17 -6.40
CA SER A 182 -31.98 22.58 -5.08
C SER A 182 -32.95 21.39 -5.18
N ALA A 183 -32.40 20.21 -5.48
CA ALA A 183 -33.10 18.95 -5.37
C ALA A 183 -32.92 18.46 -3.93
N SER A 184 -33.92 18.64 -3.08
CA SER A 184 -34.01 17.93 -1.80
C SER A 184 -34.23 16.46 -2.10
N PRO A 185 -33.30 15.53 -1.79
CA PRO A 185 -33.72 14.16 -1.56
C PRO A 185 -34.26 14.13 -0.14
N GLU A 186 -35.58 14.02 0.03
CA GLU A 186 -36.11 13.46 1.26
C GLU A 186 -35.44 12.08 1.45
N LEU A 187 -34.55 11.99 2.44
CA LEU A 187 -34.06 10.72 2.94
C LEU A 187 -35.21 10.09 3.72
N PRO A 188 -35.61 8.83 3.46
CA PRO A 188 -36.53 8.14 4.34
C PRO A 188 -35.90 8.09 5.73
N GLY A 189 -36.64 8.56 6.74
CA GLY A 189 -36.20 8.56 8.12
C GLY A 189 -35.84 7.14 8.59
N LEU A 190 -34.62 6.97 9.10
CA LEU A 190 -34.28 5.89 10.01
C LEU A 190 -34.88 6.25 11.36
N ASP A 191 -36.19 6.04 11.55
CA ASP A 191 -36.86 5.98 12.86
C ASP A 191 -38.32 5.52 12.68
N ALA A 192 -38.53 4.21 12.57
CA ALA A 192 -39.80 3.53 12.87
C ALA A 192 -39.61 2.00 12.84
N ASP A 193 -38.85 1.46 13.81
CA ASP A 193 -39.07 0.16 14.46
C ASP A 193 -37.80 -0.25 15.24
N PHE A 194 -37.50 0.49 16.31
CA PHE A 194 -36.88 -0.11 17.48
C PHE A 194 -37.91 -0.06 18.60
N GLY A 195 -38.91 -0.93 18.46
CA GLY A 195 -39.76 -1.32 19.58
C GLY A 195 -38.88 -1.88 20.70
N SER A 196 -39.08 -1.34 21.89
CA SER A 196 -38.49 -1.79 23.13
C SER A 196 -38.68 -3.29 23.34
N ASP A 197 -37.59 -4.05 23.35
CA ASP A 197 -37.43 -5.14 24.30
C ASP A 197 -35.96 -5.50 24.49
N ALA A 198 -35.59 -5.61 25.76
CA ALA A 198 -34.27 -5.99 26.22
C ALA A 198 -34.14 -7.53 26.17
N GLY A 199 -33.03 -8.04 25.60
CA GLY A 199 -32.61 -9.43 25.80
C GLY A 199 -31.90 -10.06 24.61
N GLU A 200 -30.63 -10.39 24.84
CA GLU A 200 -29.85 -11.48 24.19
C GLU A 200 -29.40 -11.35 22.72
N GLY A 201 -28.08 -11.48 22.51
CA GLY A 201 -27.49 -12.14 21.33
C GLY A 201 -26.92 -11.25 20.22
N LEU A 202 -25.58 -11.13 20.17
CA LEU A 202 -24.83 -10.68 19.00
C LEU A 202 -24.88 -11.77 17.91
N GLY A 203 -25.88 -11.71 17.02
CA GLY A 203 -26.00 -12.62 15.89
C GLY A 203 -27.06 -12.17 14.90
N GLY A 204 -26.73 -11.23 14.01
CA GLY A 204 -27.75 -10.70 13.09
C GLY A 204 -27.30 -9.79 11.95
N LEU A 205 -26.01 -9.71 11.61
CA LEU A 205 -25.54 -8.88 10.48
C LEU A 205 -24.83 -9.66 9.36
N SER A 206 -24.92 -10.99 9.37
CA SER A 206 -24.20 -11.87 8.42
C SER A 206 -25.13 -12.63 7.46
N ALA A 207 -26.26 -12.06 7.05
CA ALA A 207 -27.23 -12.79 6.23
C ALA A 207 -27.93 -11.92 5.17
N ASN A 208 -27.18 -11.16 4.36
CA ASN A 208 -27.73 -10.56 3.12
C ASN A 208 -26.68 -10.39 2.00
N LEU A 209 -25.74 -11.32 1.89
CA LEU A 209 -24.68 -11.30 0.88
C LEU A 209 -24.51 -12.67 0.22
N ILE A 210 -25.54 -13.11 -0.52
CA ILE A 210 -25.39 -14.14 -1.57
C ILE A 210 -26.26 -13.71 -2.76
N ALA A 211 -25.64 -13.50 -3.92
CA ALA A 211 -26.34 -13.30 -5.18
C ALA A 211 -27.16 -14.57 -5.51
N ARG A 212 -28.48 -14.42 -5.67
CA ARG A 212 -29.38 -15.54 -5.99
C ARG A 212 -29.18 -15.99 -7.45
N ALA A 213 -29.01 -17.29 -7.67
CA ALA A 213 -29.05 -17.92 -8.99
C ALA A 213 -30.42 -17.72 -9.68
N PRO A 214 -30.50 -17.71 -11.03
CA PRO A 214 -31.75 -17.57 -11.74
C PRO A 214 -32.70 -18.75 -11.47
N ARG A 215 -33.99 -18.43 -11.36
CA ARG A 215 -35.09 -19.36 -11.11
C ARG A 215 -36.04 -19.36 -12.29
N ASP A 216 -36.74 -20.47 -12.52
CA ASP A 216 -37.77 -20.58 -13.55
C ASP A 216 -39.10 -19.90 -13.14
N GLU A 217 -40.10 -19.90 -14.03
CA GLU A 217 -41.42 -19.28 -13.79
C GLU A 217 -42.22 -19.92 -12.62
N ALA A 218 -41.78 -21.08 -12.11
CA ALA A 218 -42.34 -21.74 -10.93
C ALA A 218 -41.50 -21.51 -9.65
N GLY A 219 -40.39 -20.77 -9.74
CA GLY A 219 -39.57 -20.39 -8.60
C GLY A 219 -38.55 -21.45 -8.14
N LEU A 220 -38.22 -22.45 -8.98
CA LEU A 220 -37.21 -23.47 -8.71
C LEU A 220 -35.85 -23.08 -9.34
N PRO A 221 -34.71 -23.46 -8.71
CA PRO A 221 -33.38 -23.20 -9.27
C PRO A 221 -33.16 -24.01 -10.55
N ILE A 222 -32.68 -23.35 -11.61
CA ILE A 222 -32.36 -23.99 -12.88
C ILE A 222 -31.05 -24.78 -12.72
N VAL A 223 -31.10 -26.10 -12.93
CA VAL A 223 -29.94 -26.99 -12.90
C VAL A 223 -29.61 -27.36 -14.35
N GLU A 224 -28.44 -26.97 -14.86
CA GLU A 224 -27.95 -27.47 -16.15
C GLU A 224 -27.46 -28.92 -15.97
N GLU A 225 -28.10 -29.87 -16.66
CA GLU A 225 -27.67 -31.29 -16.68
C GLU A 225 -26.40 -31.44 -17.53
N GLU A 226 -25.35 -32.06 -16.96
CA GLU A 226 -24.21 -32.55 -17.73
C GLU A 226 -24.61 -33.73 -18.62
N PRO A 227 -24.14 -33.82 -19.88
CA PRO A 227 -24.43 -34.96 -20.74
C PRO A 227 -23.66 -36.21 -20.28
N ALA A 228 -24.31 -37.37 -20.37
CA ALA A 228 -23.76 -38.66 -19.95
C ALA A 228 -22.51 -39.07 -20.75
N PRO A 229 -21.56 -39.83 -20.14
CA PRO A 229 -20.32 -40.20 -20.80
C PRO A 229 -20.54 -41.33 -21.81
N GLY A 230 -20.33 -41.08 -23.11
CA GLY A 230 -20.29 -42.16 -24.11
C GLY A 230 -20.55 -41.82 -25.58
N GLU A 231 -20.97 -40.60 -25.95
CA GLU A 231 -21.24 -40.30 -27.36
C GLU A 231 -20.04 -39.66 -28.09
N PRO A 232 -19.63 -40.17 -29.26
CA PRO A 232 -18.54 -39.57 -30.04
C PRO A 232 -19.02 -38.31 -30.76
N GLN A 233 -18.49 -37.16 -30.37
CA GLN A 233 -18.77 -35.90 -31.05
C GLN A 233 -17.89 -35.74 -32.30
N LEU A 234 -18.52 -35.75 -33.49
CA LEU A 234 -17.85 -35.54 -34.77
C LEU A 234 -17.18 -34.15 -34.82
N ALA A 235 -15.89 -34.11 -35.15
CA ALA A 235 -15.16 -32.86 -35.39
C ALA A 235 -15.65 -32.16 -36.68
N PRO A 236 -15.82 -30.83 -36.71
CA PRO A 236 -16.10 -30.11 -37.94
C PRO A 236 -14.86 -30.08 -38.84
N ALA A 237 -15.08 -30.23 -40.15
CA ALA A 237 -14.02 -30.25 -41.14
C ALA A 237 -13.29 -28.89 -41.25
N PRO A 238 -11.96 -28.87 -41.53
CA PRO A 238 -11.23 -27.62 -41.70
C PRO A 238 -11.63 -26.91 -43.01
N LEU A 239 -11.73 -25.59 -42.95
CA LEU A 239 -11.91 -24.73 -44.13
C LEU A 239 -10.65 -24.76 -45.02
N PRO A 240 -10.79 -24.67 -46.35
CA PRO A 240 -9.65 -24.78 -47.27
C PRO A 240 -8.76 -23.55 -47.21
N ILE A 241 -7.45 -23.78 -47.09
CA ILE A 241 -6.41 -22.75 -47.18
C ILE A 241 -5.97 -22.69 -48.64
N ASP A 242 -6.02 -21.49 -49.25
CA ASP A 242 -5.52 -21.27 -50.62
C ASP A 242 -3.98 -21.37 -50.64
N PRO A 243 -3.39 -22.37 -51.33
CA PRO A 243 -1.95 -22.58 -51.38
C PRO A 243 -1.20 -21.54 -52.24
N ASN A 244 -1.90 -20.64 -52.93
CA ASN A 244 -1.31 -19.60 -53.78
C ASN A 244 -1.35 -18.19 -53.17
N ALA A 245 -1.77 -18.04 -51.91
CA ALA A 245 -1.72 -16.75 -51.24
C ALA A 245 -0.25 -16.28 -51.08
N PRO A 246 0.14 -15.11 -51.62
CA PRO A 246 1.52 -14.65 -51.55
C PRO A 246 1.92 -14.33 -50.09
N PRO A 247 3.18 -14.55 -49.70
CA PRO A 247 3.62 -14.29 -48.33
C PRO A 247 3.48 -12.80 -48.03
N ILE A 248 2.85 -12.49 -46.89
CA ILE A 248 2.78 -11.13 -46.34
C ILE A 248 4.20 -10.73 -45.93
N LEU A 249 4.94 -10.12 -46.86
CA LEU A 249 6.23 -9.49 -46.61
C LEU A 249 6.03 -8.18 -45.85
N VAL A 250 6.40 -8.18 -44.58
CA VAL A 250 6.53 -6.95 -43.78
C VAL A 250 7.74 -6.16 -44.31
N LYS A 251 7.49 -5.01 -44.95
CA LYS A 251 8.55 -4.05 -45.27
C LYS A 251 8.96 -3.31 -43.99
N LYS A 252 10.26 -3.30 -43.71
CA LYS A 252 10.91 -2.54 -42.63
C LYS A 252 10.58 -1.04 -42.79
N GLY A 253 9.77 -0.50 -41.89
CA GLY A 253 9.47 0.93 -41.84
C GLY A 253 10.75 1.73 -41.60
N LYS A 254 10.97 2.78 -42.40
CA LYS A 254 12.08 3.72 -42.22
C LYS A 254 11.82 4.58 -40.98
N ALA A 255 12.50 4.29 -39.88
CA ALA A 255 12.62 5.23 -38.78
C ALA A 255 13.52 6.41 -39.25
N LYS A 256 12.98 7.63 -39.26
CA LYS A 256 13.80 8.84 -39.34
C LYS A 256 14.36 9.10 -37.94
N ALA A 257 15.67 9.22 -37.85
CA ALA A 257 16.35 9.75 -36.67
C ALA A 257 15.86 11.18 -36.40
N ALA A 258 15.73 11.52 -35.11
CA ALA A 258 15.56 12.90 -34.68
C ALA A 258 16.75 13.76 -35.20
N PRO A 259 16.52 15.04 -35.54
CA PRO A 259 17.61 15.90 -35.98
C PRO A 259 18.60 16.14 -34.83
N PRO A 260 19.89 16.40 -35.12
CA PRO A 260 20.85 16.79 -34.09
C PRO A 260 20.39 18.11 -33.47
N THR A 261 20.41 18.19 -32.15
CA THR A 261 20.25 19.44 -31.41
C THR A 261 21.31 20.43 -31.87
N ASP A 262 20.84 21.58 -32.35
CA ASP A 262 21.65 22.73 -32.73
C ASP A 262 22.40 23.27 -31.50
N PRO A 263 23.75 23.28 -31.49
CA PRO A 263 24.53 23.81 -30.38
C PRO A 263 24.44 25.34 -30.22
N ASP A 264 23.83 26.05 -31.17
CA ASP A 264 23.69 27.51 -31.14
C ASP A 264 22.32 28.00 -30.63
N ALA A 265 21.45 27.11 -30.13
CA ALA A 265 20.14 27.46 -29.58
C ALA A 265 20.17 27.95 -28.11
N ILE A 266 21.21 28.71 -27.73
CA ILE A 266 21.26 29.45 -26.47
C ILE A 266 21.00 30.92 -26.80
N PRO A 267 19.92 31.56 -26.29
CA PRO A 267 19.71 32.98 -26.53
C PRO A 267 20.85 33.80 -25.91
N ASN A 268 21.47 34.62 -26.77
CA ASN A 268 22.55 35.55 -26.48
C ASN A 268 22.33 36.29 -25.14
N ALA A 269 23.21 36.03 -24.18
CA ALA A 269 23.36 36.86 -23.00
C ALA A 269 24.09 38.14 -23.40
N ASP A 270 23.33 39.22 -23.55
CA ASP A 270 23.86 40.58 -23.63
C ASP A 270 24.69 40.87 -22.38
N ARG A 271 25.98 41.12 -22.64
CA ARG A 271 26.94 41.64 -21.67
C ARG A 271 26.61 43.09 -21.37
N HIS A 272 25.69 43.32 -20.43
CA HIS A 272 25.63 44.56 -19.69
C HIS A 272 26.29 44.36 -18.32
N ALA A 273 27.45 44.99 -18.14
CA ALA A 273 28.17 45.06 -16.88
C ALA A 273 27.29 45.75 -15.82
N LEU A 274 26.78 44.94 -14.88
CA LEU A 274 26.28 45.43 -13.60
C LEU A 274 27.41 45.25 -12.58
N HIS A 275 27.99 46.39 -12.18
CA HIS A 275 28.85 46.48 -11.01
C HIS A 275 28.06 46.01 -9.78
N LEU A 276 28.37 44.81 -9.29
CA LEU A 276 27.99 44.38 -7.95
C LEU A 276 29.11 44.83 -7.01
N GLU A 277 28.83 45.87 -6.21
CA GLU A 277 29.66 46.24 -5.08
C GLU A 277 29.71 45.08 -4.08
N THR A 278 30.92 44.76 -3.61
CA THR A 278 31.14 43.73 -2.60
C THR A 278 30.57 44.24 -1.27
N PRO A 279 29.70 43.48 -0.58
CA PRO A 279 29.21 43.90 0.73
C PRO A 279 30.38 43.96 1.73
N PRO A 280 30.36 44.91 2.68
CA PRO A 280 31.42 45.01 3.67
C PRO A 280 31.45 43.74 4.55
N PRO A 281 32.64 43.35 5.05
CA PRO A 281 32.78 42.16 5.88
C PRO A 281 31.99 42.34 7.18
N LEU A 282 31.18 41.34 7.52
CA LEU A 282 30.48 41.25 8.79
C LEU A 282 31.50 41.22 9.94
N GLU A 283 31.41 42.19 10.85
CA GLU A 283 32.18 42.19 12.09
C GLU A 283 31.72 41.02 12.97
N THR A 284 32.64 40.10 13.28
CA THR A 284 32.43 38.99 14.21
C THR A 284 32.34 39.53 15.65
N PRO A 285 31.26 39.25 16.41
CA PRO A 285 31.25 39.51 17.84
C PRO A 285 32.29 38.60 18.54
N ALA A 286 33.14 39.22 19.35
CA ALA A 286 34.28 38.61 20.02
C ALA A 286 33.91 37.89 21.33
N GLU A 287 32.91 37.00 21.31
CA GLU A 287 32.70 36.05 22.41
C GLU A 287 32.46 34.65 21.84
N PRO A 288 33.14 33.60 22.35
CA PRO A 288 32.87 32.24 21.93
C PRO A 288 31.45 31.88 22.37
N LEU A 289 30.54 31.73 21.41
CA LEU A 289 29.26 31.07 21.64
C LEU A 289 29.55 29.72 22.28
N ALA A 290 29.04 29.50 23.50
CA ALA A 290 29.12 28.22 24.18
C ALA A 290 28.63 27.13 23.23
N ASP A 291 29.34 26.00 23.20
CA ASP A 291 28.96 24.87 22.35
C ASP A 291 27.49 24.49 22.70
N PRO A 292 26.55 24.55 21.76
CA PRO A 292 25.15 24.23 22.02
C PRO A 292 24.93 22.78 22.48
N LEU A 293 25.98 21.95 22.47
CA LEU A 293 26.01 20.58 22.96
C LEU A 293 26.70 20.43 24.32
N GLU A 294 27.26 21.50 24.89
CA GLU A 294 27.93 21.47 26.20
C GLU A 294 26.92 21.16 27.31
N GLY A 295 27.05 19.98 27.93
CA GLY A 295 26.14 19.50 28.97
C GLY A 295 24.99 18.60 28.49
N GLN A 296 24.94 18.24 27.20
CA GLN A 296 24.07 17.14 26.77
C GLN A 296 24.66 15.81 27.27
N PRO A 297 23.84 14.91 27.83
CA PRO A 297 24.31 13.57 28.19
C PRO A 297 24.81 12.87 26.93
N ASP A 298 25.98 12.25 27.03
CA ASP A 298 26.56 11.47 25.94
C ASP A 298 25.54 10.39 25.52
N PHE A 299 25.11 10.38 24.26
CA PHE A 299 24.11 9.43 23.75
C PHE A 299 24.71 8.03 23.52
N ALA A 300 25.36 7.47 24.53
CA ALA A 300 25.64 6.04 24.63
C ALA A 300 26.18 5.74 26.04
N ASP A 301 25.47 4.88 26.79
CA ASP A 301 26.16 4.07 27.78
C ASP A 301 27.26 3.31 27.04
N GLY A 302 28.53 3.46 27.44
CA GLY A 302 29.70 2.85 26.81
C GLY A 302 29.75 1.31 26.85
N ALA A 303 28.63 0.65 27.17
CA ALA A 303 28.48 -0.79 27.07
C ALA A 303 28.23 -1.18 25.60
N PRO A 304 29.02 -2.12 25.03
CA PRO A 304 28.76 -2.60 23.68
C PRO A 304 27.37 -3.24 23.63
N ARG A 305 26.58 -2.85 22.62
CA ARG A 305 25.25 -3.41 22.41
C ARG A 305 25.32 -4.94 22.21
N PRO A 306 24.28 -5.71 22.58
CA PRO A 306 24.38 -7.17 22.73
C PRO A 306 24.85 -7.92 21.48
N LEU A 307 24.60 -7.39 20.28
CA LEU A 307 24.98 -7.99 19.00
C LEU A 307 26.08 -7.20 18.27
N HIS A 308 26.78 -6.31 18.97
CA HIS A 308 27.89 -5.56 18.40
C HIS A 308 28.95 -6.49 17.80
N GLY A 309 29.36 -6.19 16.57
CA GLY A 309 30.34 -6.98 15.81
C GLY A 309 29.79 -8.27 15.18
N LYS A 310 28.49 -8.58 15.34
CA LYS A 310 27.83 -9.68 14.62
C LYS A 310 27.31 -9.21 13.27
N HIS A 311 27.31 -10.10 12.29
CA HIS A 311 26.63 -9.88 11.00
C HIS A 311 25.39 -10.77 10.88
N ILE A 312 24.24 -10.14 10.63
CA ILE A 312 22.95 -10.80 10.50
C ILE A 312 22.39 -10.58 9.10
N LEU A 313 22.10 -11.69 8.40
CA LEU A 313 21.40 -11.71 7.13
C LEU A 313 19.91 -11.98 7.37
N ILE A 314 19.04 -11.19 6.77
CA ILE A 314 17.59 -11.33 6.88
C ILE A 314 16.98 -11.33 5.48
N THR A 315 16.05 -12.26 5.21
CA THR A 315 15.19 -12.17 4.01
C THR A 315 13.81 -11.67 4.39
N ALA A 316 13.19 -10.80 3.58
CA ALA A 316 11.84 -10.30 3.81
C ALA A 316 11.05 -10.10 2.51
N GLY A 317 9.72 -9.96 2.63
CA GLY A 317 8.82 -9.72 1.50
C GLY A 317 8.42 -10.99 0.73
N PRO A 318 7.53 -10.86 -0.27
CA PRO A 318 7.19 -11.94 -1.19
C PRO A 318 8.26 -12.09 -2.28
N THR A 319 8.28 -13.20 -3.02
CA THR A 319 8.93 -13.25 -4.35
C THR A 319 7.88 -13.22 -5.45
N HIS A 320 8.21 -12.60 -6.57
CA HIS A 320 7.37 -12.52 -7.77
C HIS A 320 8.01 -13.39 -8.85
N GLU A 321 7.35 -14.51 -9.17
CA GLU A 321 7.83 -15.43 -10.20
C GLU A 321 7.14 -15.11 -11.53
N PRO A 322 7.83 -14.44 -12.49
CA PRO A 322 7.19 -13.89 -13.67
C PRO A 322 6.72 -14.99 -14.62
N ILE A 323 5.46 -14.91 -15.03
CA ILE A 323 4.83 -15.74 -16.07
C ILE A 323 5.09 -15.10 -17.45
N ASP A 324 4.84 -13.80 -17.54
CA ASP A 324 5.06 -12.91 -18.68
C ASP A 324 5.36 -11.49 -18.14
N PRO A 325 5.65 -10.47 -18.98
CA PRO A 325 6.00 -9.13 -18.48
C PRO A 325 4.93 -8.42 -17.65
N VAL A 326 3.71 -8.98 -17.56
CA VAL A 326 2.55 -8.36 -16.89
C VAL A 326 2.08 -9.20 -15.71
N ARG A 327 2.41 -10.50 -15.66
CA ARG A 327 1.85 -11.44 -14.70
C ARG A 327 2.94 -12.21 -13.98
N TYR A 328 2.71 -12.50 -12.71
CA TYR A 328 3.61 -13.30 -11.88
C TYR A 328 2.82 -14.15 -10.88
N ILE A 329 3.51 -15.15 -10.30
CA ILE A 329 3.05 -15.94 -9.16
C ILE A 329 3.72 -15.38 -7.91
N ALA A 330 2.97 -15.15 -6.83
CA ALA A 330 3.52 -14.67 -5.58
C ALA A 330 2.71 -15.17 -4.37
N ASN A 331 3.39 -15.29 -3.24
CA ASN A 331 2.76 -15.50 -1.95
C ASN A 331 2.34 -14.15 -1.34
N ARG A 332 1.24 -14.13 -0.58
CA ARG A 332 0.81 -12.92 0.13
C ARG A 332 1.76 -12.65 1.29
N SER A 333 2.48 -11.53 1.23
CA SER A 333 3.34 -11.07 2.33
C SER A 333 3.48 -9.55 2.30
N SER A 334 3.35 -8.91 3.46
CA SER A 334 3.57 -7.46 3.60
C SER A 334 5.05 -7.11 3.84
N GLY A 335 5.91 -8.09 4.11
CA GLY A 335 7.31 -7.89 4.50
C GLY A 335 7.53 -7.30 5.90
N ARG A 336 6.49 -6.79 6.57
CA ARG A 336 6.60 -6.03 7.84
C ARG A 336 7.36 -6.76 8.93
N GLN A 337 7.14 -8.07 9.10
CA GLN A 337 7.83 -8.85 10.13
C GLN A 337 9.34 -8.87 9.92
N GLY A 338 9.80 -9.10 8.68
CA GLY A 338 11.23 -9.13 8.36
C GLY A 338 11.89 -7.76 8.55
N TYR A 339 11.19 -6.67 8.19
CA TYR A 339 11.68 -5.30 8.40
C TYR A 339 11.76 -4.94 9.88
N ALA A 340 10.77 -5.33 10.68
CA ALA A 340 10.81 -5.15 12.13
C ALA A 340 11.99 -5.90 12.77
N ILE A 341 12.26 -7.13 12.33
CA ILE A 341 13.42 -7.92 12.78
C ILE A 341 14.74 -7.23 12.37
N ALA A 342 14.82 -6.70 11.14
CA ALA A 342 16.00 -5.97 10.68
C ALA A 342 16.26 -4.70 11.50
N ALA A 343 15.21 -3.93 11.80
CA ALA A 343 15.31 -2.76 12.66
C ALA A 343 15.76 -3.13 14.08
N ALA A 344 15.20 -4.19 14.66
CA ALA A 344 15.58 -4.66 16.00
C ALA A 344 17.03 -5.18 16.04
N ALA A 345 17.49 -5.89 15.01
CA ALA A 345 18.87 -6.37 14.90
C ALA A 345 19.87 -5.21 14.83
N ALA A 346 19.58 -4.18 14.00
CA ALA A 346 20.41 -2.99 13.89
C ALA A 346 20.43 -2.19 15.22
N ALA A 347 19.28 -2.05 15.87
CA ALA A 347 19.18 -1.43 17.20
C ALA A 347 20.02 -2.16 18.25
N ALA A 348 20.09 -3.50 18.19
CA ALA A 348 20.94 -4.32 19.05
C ALA A 348 22.45 -4.28 18.68
N GLY A 349 22.84 -3.50 17.67
CA GLY A 349 24.22 -3.25 17.28
C GLY A 349 24.81 -4.19 16.23
N ALA A 350 24.00 -5.07 15.63
CA ALA A 350 24.46 -5.93 14.54
C ALA A 350 24.71 -5.14 13.25
N ARG A 351 25.67 -5.58 12.44
CA ARG A 351 25.67 -5.28 11.00
C ARG A 351 24.54 -6.08 10.37
N VAL A 352 23.63 -5.43 9.64
CA VAL A 352 22.45 -6.10 9.07
C VAL A 352 22.46 -5.98 7.55
N THR A 353 22.33 -7.11 6.86
CA THR A 353 22.00 -7.17 5.42
C THR A 353 20.58 -7.71 5.27
N LEU A 354 19.70 -6.94 4.63
CA LEU A 354 18.31 -7.27 4.37
C LEU A 354 18.11 -7.54 2.88
N VAL A 355 17.92 -8.80 2.50
CA VAL A 355 17.52 -9.18 1.13
C VAL A 355 16.00 -9.11 1.04
N SER A 356 15.49 -8.10 0.35
CA SER A 356 14.06 -7.82 0.29
C SER A 356 13.49 -8.17 -1.07
N GLY A 357 12.44 -8.99 -1.07
CA GLY A 357 11.50 -9.08 -2.18
C GLY A 357 10.67 -7.80 -2.36
N PRO A 358 9.78 -7.74 -3.37
CA PRO A 358 9.04 -6.52 -3.72
C PRO A 358 8.12 -6.03 -2.60
N VAL A 359 8.48 -4.92 -1.96
CA VAL A 359 7.68 -4.20 -0.94
C VAL A 359 7.97 -2.70 -0.97
N THR A 360 7.03 -1.90 -0.48
CA THR A 360 7.15 -0.43 -0.39
C THR A 360 7.64 0.07 0.98
N LEU A 361 8.14 -0.82 1.83
CA LEU A 361 8.61 -0.47 3.17
C LEU A 361 9.94 0.29 3.11
N ALA A 362 10.08 1.33 3.92
CA ALA A 362 11.33 2.06 4.06
C ALA A 362 12.41 1.19 4.73
N THR A 363 13.66 1.31 4.27
CA THR A 363 14.80 0.62 4.87
C THR A 363 15.06 1.16 6.28
N PRO A 364 15.11 0.32 7.33
CA PRO A 364 15.40 0.78 8.68
C PRO A 364 16.81 1.40 8.78
N PRO A 365 17.03 2.38 9.68
CA PRO A 365 18.35 2.95 9.92
C PRO A 365 19.39 1.88 10.29
N GLY A 366 20.59 1.96 9.71
CA GLY A 366 21.68 1.01 9.98
C GLY A 366 21.55 -0.35 9.28
N VAL A 367 20.59 -0.52 8.37
CA VAL A 367 20.38 -1.74 7.57
C VAL A 367 20.84 -1.52 6.13
N GLU A 368 21.65 -2.44 5.60
CA GLU A 368 21.99 -2.51 4.18
C GLU A 368 20.95 -3.36 3.45
N ARG A 369 20.19 -2.78 2.52
CA ARG A 369 19.13 -3.47 1.77
C ARG A 369 19.62 -3.88 0.38
N ILE A 370 19.28 -5.11 -0.03
CA ILE A 370 19.44 -5.64 -1.38
C ILE A 370 18.04 -5.99 -1.91
N ASP A 371 17.61 -5.33 -2.97
CA ASP A 371 16.33 -5.61 -3.62
C ASP A 371 16.45 -6.74 -4.63
N VAL A 372 15.48 -7.66 -4.58
CA VAL A 372 15.34 -8.80 -5.48
C VAL A 372 13.87 -8.95 -5.86
N GLU A 373 13.59 -9.57 -7.00
CA GLU A 373 12.22 -9.84 -7.44
C GLU A 373 11.89 -11.32 -7.30
N THR A 374 12.79 -12.21 -7.74
CA THR A 374 12.54 -13.66 -7.81
C THR A 374 13.18 -14.45 -6.67
N ALA A 375 12.70 -15.68 -6.43
CA ALA A 375 13.32 -16.61 -5.49
C ALA A 375 14.78 -16.96 -5.84
N ARG A 376 15.11 -17.01 -7.14
CA ARG A 376 16.47 -17.28 -7.61
C ARG A 376 17.42 -16.12 -7.29
N GLU A 377 17.00 -14.90 -7.60
CA GLU A 377 17.76 -13.69 -7.24
C GLU A 377 17.94 -13.59 -5.72
N MET A 378 16.90 -13.89 -4.95
CA MET A 378 16.99 -13.95 -3.49
C MET A 378 18.03 -14.97 -3.02
N ALA A 379 18.04 -16.18 -3.61
CA ALA A 379 19.02 -17.22 -3.29
C ALA A 379 20.46 -16.79 -3.63
N GLU A 380 20.65 -16.12 -4.77
CA GLU A 380 21.95 -15.59 -5.21
C GLU A 380 22.45 -14.49 -4.26
N ALA A 381 21.60 -13.52 -3.92
CA ALA A 381 21.92 -12.44 -2.98
C ALA A 381 22.27 -12.97 -1.58
N VAL A 382 21.50 -13.96 -1.10
CA VAL A 382 21.79 -14.67 0.16
C VAL A 382 23.16 -15.31 0.10
N THR A 383 23.47 -16.04 -0.98
CA THR A 383 24.76 -16.73 -1.16
C THR A 383 25.93 -15.75 -1.23
N ALA A 384 25.76 -14.64 -1.95
CA ALA A 384 26.78 -13.60 -2.10
C ALA A 384 27.09 -12.89 -0.77
N THR A 385 26.13 -12.83 0.15
CA THR A 385 26.30 -12.18 1.46
C THR A 385 27.11 -13.04 2.45
N LEU A 386 27.23 -14.35 2.23
CA LEU A 386 27.93 -15.26 3.15
C LEU A 386 29.46 -15.08 3.12
N PRO A 387 30.14 -15.11 4.29
CA PRO A 387 29.64 -15.63 5.57
C PRO A 387 28.99 -14.58 6.49
N VAL A 388 28.03 -15.04 7.30
CA VAL A 388 27.35 -14.25 8.35
C VAL A 388 27.27 -15.06 9.66
N ASP A 389 27.05 -14.41 10.80
CA ASP A 389 26.88 -15.12 12.09
C ASP A 389 25.47 -15.73 12.20
N VAL A 390 24.44 -14.98 11.78
CA VAL A 390 23.03 -15.37 11.87
C VAL A 390 22.34 -15.15 10.53
N ALA A 391 21.50 -16.11 10.13
CA ALA A 391 20.58 -15.94 9.01
C ALA A 391 19.13 -16.16 9.46
N ILE A 392 18.25 -15.20 9.17
CA ILE A 392 16.83 -15.21 9.52
C ILE A 392 15.99 -15.20 8.24
N MET A 393 15.43 -16.34 7.87
CA MET A 393 14.68 -16.53 6.63
C MET A 393 13.18 -16.31 6.87
N VAL A 394 12.74 -15.05 6.71
CA VAL A 394 11.35 -14.61 6.96
C VAL A 394 10.57 -14.41 5.65
N ALA A 395 11.25 -14.24 4.52
CA ALA A 395 10.60 -14.00 3.23
C ALA A 395 9.59 -15.10 2.86
N ALA A 396 8.48 -14.67 2.25
CA ALA A 396 7.47 -15.56 1.69
C ALA A 396 7.88 -15.95 0.27
N VAL A 397 8.89 -16.79 0.17
CA VAL A 397 9.41 -17.31 -1.10
C VAL A 397 8.38 -18.24 -1.74
N ALA A 398 8.10 -18.05 -3.03
CA ALA A 398 7.21 -18.94 -3.77
C ALA A 398 7.88 -20.31 -4.01
N ASP A 399 7.17 -21.41 -3.70
CA ASP A 399 7.70 -22.78 -3.88
C ASP A 399 7.83 -23.17 -5.36
N TRP A 400 7.02 -22.56 -6.24
CA TRP A 400 6.98 -22.85 -7.67
C TRP A 400 7.15 -21.58 -8.50
N ARG A 401 7.77 -21.75 -9.67
CA ARG A 401 7.85 -20.74 -10.74
C ARG A 401 7.42 -21.36 -12.07
N THR A 402 7.13 -20.54 -13.07
CA THR A 402 6.95 -21.04 -14.44
C THR A 402 8.28 -21.48 -15.02
N ARG A 403 8.31 -22.65 -15.64
CA ARG A 403 9.49 -23.18 -16.33
C ARG A 403 9.89 -22.31 -17.53
N ASP A 404 8.89 -21.87 -18.29
CA ASP A 404 9.06 -21.12 -19.53
C ASP A 404 8.56 -19.68 -19.32
N PHE A 405 9.44 -18.69 -19.29
CA PHE A 405 9.07 -17.27 -19.30
C PHE A 405 8.68 -16.84 -20.72
N ALA A 406 7.47 -16.31 -20.89
CA ALA A 406 7.05 -15.76 -22.17
C ALA A 406 7.50 -14.30 -22.28
N ALA A 407 8.44 -13.98 -23.19
CA ALA A 407 8.93 -12.61 -23.38
C ALA A 407 7.86 -11.63 -23.91
N GLU A 408 6.76 -12.14 -24.45
CA GLU A 408 5.59 -11.36 -24.85
C GLU A 408 4.38 -11.74 -23.98
N LYS A 409 3.52 -10.74 -23.71
CA LYS A 409 2.24 -10.96 -23.04
C LYS A 409 1.49 -12.11 -23.70
N MET A 410 1.20 -13.16 -22.91
CA MET A 410 0.50 -14.33 -23.43
C MET A 410 -0.88 -13.93 -23.96
N LYS A 411 -1.07 -14.07 -25.28
CA LYS A 411 -2.34 -13.79 -25.99
C LYS A 411 -3.29 -14.97 -25.83
N LYS A 412 -4.59 -14.68 -25.73
CA LYS A 412 -5.63 -15.74 -25.79
C LYS A 412 -5.54 -16.42 -27.15
N ARG A 413 -5.15 -17.70 -27.19
CA ARG A 413 -5.27 -18.55 -28.37
C ARG A 413 -6.48 -19.48 -28.16
N GLY A 414 -7.61 -19.15 -28.77
CA GLY A 414 -8.85 -19.92 -28.61
C GLY A 414 -9.60 -19.64 -27.31
N SER A 415 -10.49 -20.56 -26.93
CA SER A 415 -11.40 -20.46 -25.76
C SER A 415 -10.78 -20.89 -24.43
N ALA A 416 -9.63 -21.56 -24.43
CA ALA A 416 -8.97 -22.06 -23.22
C ALA A 416 -7.69 -21.27 -22.87
N PRO A 417 -7.40 -21.02 -21.58
CA PRO A 417 -6.14 -20.42 -21.17
C PRO A 417 -4.96 -21.37 -21.46
N PRO A 418 -3.79 -20.84 -21.84
CA PRO A 418 -2.58 -21.65 -22.03
C PRO A 418 -2.16 -22.29 -20.69
N ALA A 419 -1.74 -23.57 -20.74
CA ALA A 419 -1.26 -24.27 -19.57
C ALA A 419 0.08 -23.69 -19.09
N LEU A 420 0.19 -23.43 -17.78
CA LEU A 420 1.44 -23.02 -17.14
C LEU A 420 2.16 -24.27 -16.64
N VAL A 421 3.37 -24.52 -17.15
CA VAL A 421 4.22 -25.59 -16.64
C VAL A 421 5.06 -25.02 -15.50
N LEU A 422 4.87 -25.58 -14.30
CA LEU A 422 5.56 -25.14 -13.09
C LEU A 422 6.80 -25.99 -12.82
N GLU A 423 7.82 -25.38 -12.25
CA GLU A 423 9.01 -26.02 -11.70
C GLU A 423 9.33 -25.47 -10.31
N GLU A 424 10.00 -26.27 -9.48
CA GLU A 424 10.29 -25.88 -8.10
C GLU A 424 11.38 -24.80 -7.99
N ASN A 425 11.19 -23.92 -7.01
CA ASN A 425 12.16 -22.92 -6.61
C ASN A 425 13.23 -23.46 -5.68
N PRO A 426 14.42 -22.82 -5.65
CA PRO A 426 15.48 -23.22 -4.73
C PRO A 426 15.03 -23.04 -3.28
N ASP A 427 15.24 -24.06 -2.47
CA ASP A 427 14.97 -24.01 -1.03
C ASP A 427 16.12 -23.26 -0.32
N ILE A 428 15.98 -21.94 -0.21
CA ILE A 428 17.01 -21.05 0.34
C ILE A 428 17.38 -21.46 1.77
N LEU A 429 16.39 -21.78 2.61
CA LEU A 429 16.62 -22.15 4.01
C LEU A 429 17.41 -23.46 4.11
N ALA A 430 17.01 -24.51 3.40
CA ALA A 430 17.73 -25.78 3.43
C ALA A 430 19.13 -25.69 2.80
N SER A 431 19.26 -24.92 1.71
CA SER A 431 20.54 -24.70 1.04
C SER A 431 21.53 -23.97 1.96
N LEU A 432 21.07 -22.96 2.70
CA LEU A 432 21.88 -22.22 3.66
C LEU A 432 22.22 -23.08 4.88
N ALA A 433 21.27 -23.86 5.38
CA ALA A 433 21.45 -24.76 6.54
C ALA A 433 22.43 -25.92 6.29
N THR A 434 22.63 -26.32 5.03
CA THR A 434 23.52 -27.42 4.64
C THR A 434 24.77 -26.96 3.88
N GLY A 435 24.88 -25.65 3.59
CA GLY A 435 25.96 -25.07 2.81
C GLY A 435 27.31 -25.03 3.54
N ARG A 436 28.40 -24.91 2.77
CA ARG A 436 29.78 -24.87 3.32
C ARG A 436 30.06 -23.64 4.19
N LYS A 437 29.38 -22.52 3.91
CA LYS A 437 29.46 -21.27 4.69
C LYS A 437 28.26 -21.10 5.62
N ARG A 438 27.74 -22.20 6.16
CA ARG A 438 26.56 -22.19 7.04
C ARG A 438 26.77 -21.19 8.20
N PRO A 439 25.82 -20.28 8.45
CA PRO A 439 25.84 -19.42 9.63
C PRO A 439 25.82 -20.23 10.93
N LYS A 440 26.27 -19.61 12.03
CA LYS A 440 26.27 -20.26 13.35
C LYS A 440 24.83 -20.51 13.84
N LEU A 441 23.91 -19.60 13.51
CA LEU A 441 22.50 -19.74 13.81
C LEU A 441 21.66 -19.52 12.55
N VAL A 442 20.80 -20.50 12.24
CA VAL A 442 19.86 -20.43 11.11
C VAL A 442 18.43 -20.52 11.62
N VAL A 443 17.68 -19.43 11.40
CA VAL A 443 16.30 -19.27 11.84
C VAL A 443 15.40 -19.28 10.61
N GLY A 444 14.40 -20.16 10.59
CA GLY A 444 13.34 -20.16 9.58
C GLY A 444 12.01 -19.70 10.16
N PHE A 445 11.08 -19.32 9.28
CA PHE A 445 9.71 -18.97 9.65
C PHE A 445 8.70 -19.98 9.08
N ALA A 446 7.60 -20.18 9.78
CA ALA A 446 6.47 -20.99 9.33
C ALA A 446 5.16 -20.28 9.63
N ALA A 447 4.28 -20.19 8.64
CA ALA A 447 2.92 -19.71 8.79
C ALA A 447 1.98 -20.88 8.59
N GLU A 448 1.26 -21.26 9.64
CA GLU A 448 0.45 -22.47 9.68
C GLU A 448 -0.97 -22.10 10.15
N THR A 449 -1.99 -22.76 9.59
CA THR A 449 -3.39 -22.56 10.00
C THR A 449 -3.88 -23.64 10.96
N GLN A 450 -3.18 -24.77 11.03
CA GLN A 450 -3.51 -25.94 11.87
C GLN A 450 -2.21 -26.62 12.29
N ASP A 451 -2.24 -27.34 13.41
CA ASP A 451 -1.11 -28.16 13.90
C ASP A 451 0.27 -27.43 13.90
N VAL A 452 0.25 -26.14 14.23
CA VAL A 452 1.35 -25.18 14.10
C VAL A 452 2.69 -25.72 14.63
N VAL A 453 2.68 -26.27 15.84
CA VAL A 453 3.89 -26.79 16.51
C VAL A 453 4.41 -28.05 15.82
N ALA A 454 3.54 -28.97 15.41
CA ALA A 454 3.94 -30.22 14.77
C ALA A 454 4.56 -29.95 13.39
N ASN A 455 3.93 -29.09 12.59
CA ASN A 455 4.44 -28.67 11.28
C ASN A 455 5.78 -27.94 11.41
N ALA A 456 5.92 -27.08 12.43
CA ALA A 456 7.18 -26.39 12.71
C ALA A 456 8.30 -27.34 13.14
N GLN A 457 8.00 -28.37 13.94
CA GLN A 457 8.97 -29.41 14.31
C GLN A 457 9.41 -30.26 13.11
N GLU A 458 8.49 -30.60 12.21
CA GLU A 458 8.82 -31.29 10.97
C GLU A 458 9.71 -30.40 10.08
N LYS A 459 9.33 -29.13 9.90
CA LYS A 459 10.08 -28.15 9.11
C LYS A 459 11.49 -27.94 9.64
N LEU A 460 11.66 -27.86 10.97
CA LEU A 460 12.96 -27.73 11.62
C LEU A 460 13.90 -28.88 11.21
N LYS A 461 13.41 -30.12 11.27
CA LYS A 461 14.17 -31.32 10.88
C LYS A 461 14.44 -31.35 9.39
N ARG A 462 13.40 -31.19 8.56
CA ARG A 462 13.46 -31.27 7.10
C ARG A 462 14.40 -30.22 6.49
N LYS A 463 14.40 -29.00 7.03
CA LYS A 463 15.19 -27.87 6.52
C LYS A 463 16.55 -27.71 7.23
N ALA A 464 16.87 -28.59 8.19
CA ALA A 464 18.10 -28.54 9.00
C ALA A 464 18.37 -27.18 9.70
N ALA A 465 17.31 -26.43 9.97
CA ALA A 465 17.40 -25.15 10.69
C ALA A 465 17.70 -25.38 12.18
N ASP A 466 18.16 -24.33 12.86
CA ASP A 466 18.36 -24.39 14.31
C ASP A 466 17.09 -24.03 15.05
N TRP A 467 16.37 -22.99 14.57
CA TRP A 467 15.09 -22.54 15.09
C TRP A 467 14.05 -22.38 13.97
N ILE A 468 12.79 -22.64 14.30
CA ILE A 468 11.63 -22.26 13.49
C ILE A 468 10.72 -21.37 14.33
N VAL A 469 10.48 -20.15 13.85
CA VAL A 469 9.48 -19.24 14.41
C VAL A 469 8.16 -19.54 13.70
N ALA A 470 7.21 -20.14 14.40
CA ALA A 470 5.93 -20.53 13.84
C ALA A 470 4.82 -19.58 14.29
N ASN A 471 4.05 -19.04 13.35
CA ASN A 471 2.89 -18.22 13.64
C ASN A 471 1.59 -18.90 13.19
N ASP A 472 0.56 -18.79 14.03
CA ASP A 472 -0.80 -19.20 13.69
C ASP A 472 -1.46 -18.10 12.83
N VAL A 473 -1.84 -18.44 11.60
CA VAL A 473 -2.50 -17.54 10.64
C VAL A 473 -3.95 -17.91 10.33
N SER A 474 -4.56 -18.78 11.15
CA SER A 474 -5.93 -19.30 10.95
C SER A 474 -7.04 -18.26 11.04
N GLY A 475 -6.84 -17.16 11.78
CA GLY A 475 -7.82 -16.08 11.94
C GLY A 475 -7.64 -14.91 10.98
N ASP A 476 -6.41 -14.40 10.87
CA ASP A 476 -6.09 -13.21 10.09
C ASP A 476 -4.95 -13.54 9.13
N VAL A 477 -5.31 -13.98 7.93
CA VAL A 477 -4.39 -14.46 6.87
C VAL A 477 -3.37 -13.37 6.46
N MET A 478 -3.61 -12.11 6.83
CA MET A 478 -2.72 -10.96 6.62
C MET A 478 -1.86 -10.59 7.84
N GLY A 479 -1.90 -11.37 8.92
CA GLY A 479 -1.08 -11.18 10.11
C GLY A 479 -1.59 -10.04 10.98
N GLY A 480 -2.68 -10.31 11.70
CA GLY A 480 -3.31 -9.40 12.67
C GLY A 480 -2.37 -8.81 13.72
N ALA A 481 -2.90 -7.85 14.48
CA ALA A 481 -2.13 -7.04 15.43
C ALA A 481 -1.40 -7.89 16.49
N ASP A 482 -2.00 -9.00 16.94
CA ASP A 482 -1.43 -9.90 17.93
C ASP A 482 -1.06 -11.24 17.31
N ASN A 483 0.24 -11.56 17.31
CA ASN A 483 0.75 -12.83 16.76
C ASN A 483 1.01 -13.80 17.91
N ARG A 484 0.34 -14.97 17.91
CA ARG A 484 0.77 -16.11 18.71
C ARG A 484 1.96 -16.77 18.02
N ILE A 485 3.09 -16.79 18.71
CA ILE A 485 4.35 -17.31 18.19
C ILE A 485 4.78 -18.51 19.02
N HIS A 486 5.18 -19.57 18.32
CA HIS A 486 5.84 -20.73 18.90
C HIS A 486 7.27 -20.77 18.36
N LEU A 487 8.26 -20.58 19.22
CA LEU A 487 9.66 -20.76 18.87
C LEU A 487 10.03 -22.23 19.07
N VAL A 488 10.17 -22.96 17.97
CA VAL A 488 10.55 -24.37 17.98
C VAL A 488 12.05 -24.51 17.78
N THR A 489 12.72 -25.16 18.73
CA THR A 489 14.16 -25.40 18.71
C THR A 489 14.46 -26.88 18.91
N LYS A 490 15.72 -27.30 18.73
CA LYS A 490 16.17 -28.65 19.07
C LYS A 490 16.02 -28.99 20.56
N LYS A 491 15.92 -27.99 21.44
CA LYS A 491 15.79 -28.17 22.90
C LYS A 491 14.34 -28.28 23.36
N GLY A 492 13.37 -27.86 22.53
CA GLY A 492 11.96 -27.82 22.89
C GLY A 492 11.23 -26.67 22.20
N VAL A 493 9.99 -26.47 22.64
CA VAL A 493 9.08 -25.41 22.14
C VAL A 493 8.94 -24.35 23.22
N GLU A 494 9.06 -23.09 22.83
CA GLU A 494 8.83 -21.93 23.68
C GLU A 494 7.62 -21.16 23.15
N ASP A 495 6.58 -21.05 23.98
CA ASP A 495 5.33 -20.38 23.62
C ASP A 495 5.39 -18.92 24.05
N TRP A 496 5.17 -18.01 23.10
CA TRP A 496 5.16 -16.58 23.37
C TRP A 496 3.73 -16.06 23.51
N ALA A 497 3.54 -15.14 24.46
CA ALA A 497 2.28 -14.44 24.60
C ALA A 497 1.96 -13.66 23.31
N PRO A 498 0.67 -13.49 22.96
CA PRO A 498 0.29 -12.67 21.82
C PRO A 498 0.88 -11.27 21.95
N MET A 499 1.59 -10.81 20.92
CA MET A 499 2.22 -9.49 20.94
C MET A 499 2.31 -8.88 19.52
N PRO A 500 2.46 -7.54 19.42
CA PRO A 500 2.74 -6.85 18.17
C PRO A 500 4.01 -7.33 17.46
N LYS A 501 4.04 -7.19 16.13
CA LYS A 501 5.16 -7.65 15.29
C LYS A 501 6.51 -7.05 15.68
N GLU A 502 6.51 -5.80 16.11
CA GLU A 502 7.69 -5.09 16.61
C GLU A 502 8.20 -5.69 17.93
N GLN A 503 7.29 -6.14 18.79
CA GLN A 503 7.65 -6.81 20.05
C GLN A 503 8.15 -8.24 19.77
N VAL A 504 7.51 -8.99 18.86
CA VAL A 504 8.01 -10.29 18.38
C VAL A 504 9.43 -10.14 17.84
N ALA A 505 9.69 -9.10 17.06
CA ALA A 505 11.00 -8.82 16.49
C ALA A 505 12.05 -8.55 17.58
N ARG A 506 11.77 -7.66 18.53
CA ARG A 506 12.67 -7.37 19.66
C ARG A 506 12.95 -8.62 20.48
N HIS A 507 11.91 -9.37 20.83
CA HIS A 507 12.04 -10.56 21.64
C HIS A 507 12.86 -11.66 20.92
N LEU A 508 12.63 -11.85 19.61
CA LEU A 508 13.47 -12.75 18.82
C LEU A 508 14.94 -12.33 18.82
N ILE A 509 15.23 -11.04 18.68
CA ILE A 509 16.60 -10.52 18.68
C ILE A 509 17.26 -10.65 20.06
N GLU A 510 16.52 -10.45 21.16
CA GLU A 510 16.99 -10.71 22.52
C GLU A 510 17.37 -12.20 22.69
N ARG A 511 16.49 -13.11 22.27
CA ARG A 511 16.77 -14.56 22.33
C ARG A 511 17.98 -14.95 21.48
N ILE A 512 18.15 -14.30 20.31
CA ILE A 512 19.36 -14.48 19.49
C ILE A 512 20.58 -13.96 20.24
N ALA A 513 20.53 -12.78 20.86
CA ALA A 513 21.65 -12.24 21.65
C ALA A 513 22.05 -13.19 22.80
N ASP A 514 21.08 -13.73 23.54
CA ASP A 514 21.32 -14.72 24.60
C ASP A 514 22.03 -15.98 24.09
N ALA A 515 21.82 -16.37 22.84
CA ALA A 515 22.48 -17.53 22.25
C ALA A 515 23.95 -17.26 21.86
N PHE A 516 24.37 -16.00 21.85
CA PHE A 516 25.74 -15.55 21.54
C PHE A 516 26.48 -14.93 22.74
N ALA A 517 25.80 -14.73 23.87
CA ALA A 517 26.38 -14.42 25.17
C ALA A 517 27.08 -15.66 25.75
#